data_AF-A0A183GAE5-F1
#
_entry.id   AF-A0A183GAE5-F1
#
_cell.length_a   1.000
_cell.length_b   1.000
_cell.length_c   1.000
_cell.angle_alpha   90.00
_cell.angle_beta   90.00
_cell.angle_gamma   90.00
#
_symmetry.space_group_name_H-M   'P 1'
#
loop_
_entity.id
_entity.type
_entity.pdbx_description
1 polymer ?
#
loop_
_entity_poly.entity_id
_entity_poly.type
_entity_poly.pdbx_seq_one_letter_code
_entity_poly.pdbx_strand_id
1 'polypeptide(L)'
;MIQDKATKVGCTAKLCAGGNNPSLAVCVYDVASVKENNLQILTEVLFNFRAVAQQGVIYESGNGVCTPTSAATDCTTYTPSTCDIDTGLCLKTDATTTAATTTAAAATTPSASSVVTPSGGTNTRCAQNSGMIDELRFLFRDMHNYRRSQTALGKTIKNTGRYLPQGSNMQFMRYDCNLEASAIQLAAACPSAATQSGTIIGQLTVSSVATWTDAVREIVKSWWRVVRQYNGPGMQVTFKTQHVGTPIASFTQGPVHKITVEETEAALKKMSP
;
A
#
# COMPACT_ATOMS: atom_id res chain seq x y z
N MET A 1 -2.28 -3.42 -0.13
CA MET A 1 -1.67 -3.44 -1.48
C MET A 1 -2.71 -3.51 -2.59
N ILE A 2 -3.90 -4.02 -2.28
CA ILE A 2 -4.89 -4.43 -3.27
C ILE A 2 -6.10 -3.49 -3.34
N GLN A 3 -6.10 -2.37 -2.61
CA GLN A 3 -7.14 -1.37 -2.76
C GLN A 3 -7.17 -0.87 -4.20
N ASP A 4 -8.30 -0.98 -4.89
CA ASP A 4 -8.40 -0.60 -6.30
C ASP A 4 -8.03 0.85 -6.54
N LYS A 5 -8.45 1.78 -5.67
CA LYS A 5 -8.24 3.23 -5.79
C LYS A 5 -6.79 3.70 -5.63
N ALA A 6 -5.88 2.84 -5.17
CA ALA A 6 -4.49 3.26 -4.94
C ALA A 6 -3.74 3.49 -6.25
N THR A 7 -3.28 4.72 -6.49
CA THR A 7 -2.62 5.14 -7.73
C THR A 7 -1.12 5.40 -7.58
N LYS A 8 -0.62 5.42 -6.35
CA LYS A 8 0.79 5.68 -6.06
C LYS A 8 1.33 4.79 -4.95
N VAL A 9 2.62 4.51 -5.05
CA VAL A 9 3.39 3.79 -4.04
C VAL A 9 4.78 4.42 -3.91
N GLY A 10 5.29 4.50 -2.69
CA GLY A 10 6.69 4.83 -2.43
C GLY A 10 7.25 3.88 -1.39
N CYS A 11 8.44 3.34 -1.65
CA CYS A 11 9.01 2.28 -0.84
C CYS A 11 10.47 2.56 -0.46
N THR A 12 10.94 1.90 0.59
CA THR A 12 12.36 1.88 0.94
C THR A 12 12.78 0.47 1.35
N ALA A 13 14.07 0.18 1.25
CA ALA A 13 14.68 -1.02 1.81
C ALA A 13 15.93 -0.63 2.61
N LYS A 14 16.16 -1.27 3.76
CA LYS A 14 17.35 -1.06 4.60
C LYS A 14 17.65 -2.27 5.49
N LEU A 15 18.87 -2.34 6.03
CA LEU A 15 19.26 -3.23 7.10
C LEU A 15 19.20 -2.44 8.41
N CYS A 16 18.56 -3.03 9.40
CA CYS A 16 18.43 -2.48 10.75
C CYS A 16 19.40 -3.17 11.68
N ALA A 17 20.30 -2.45 12.36
CA ALA A 17 21.28 -3.04 13.27
C ALA A 17 20.86 -2.93 14.75
N GLY A 18 20.63 -4.05 15.46
CA GLY A 18 20.34 -4.07 16.90
C GLY A 18 19.64 -5.31 17.49
N GLY A 19 19.16 -6.27 16.70
CA GLY A 19 18.61 -7.55 17.18
C GLY A 19 18.22 -8.45 16.01
N ASN A 20 18.78 -9.66 15.91
CA ASN A 20 18.52 -10.66 14.84
C ASN A 20 18.34 -10.05 13.42
N ASN A 21 19.16 -9.07 13.06
CA ASN A 21 18.93 -8.03 12.06
C ASN A 21 18.46 -8.51 10.66
N PRO A 22 17.15 -8.42 10.36
CA PRO A 22 16.57 -8.75 9.06
C PRO A 22 16.68 -7.57 8.06
N SER A 23 16.67 -7.88 6.76
CA SER A 23 16.34 -6.90 5.73
C SER A 23 14.92 -6.39 5.95
N LEU A 24 14.75 -5.08 5.96
CA LEU A 24 13.47 -4.40 6.14
C LEU A 24 13.09 -3.69 4.84
N ALA A 25 11.84 -3.80 4.43
CA ALA A 25 11.24 -2.91 3.45
C ALA A 25 9.97 -2.28 4.03
N VAL A 26 9.71 -1.04 3.62
CA VAL A 26 8.51 -0.29 3.99
C VAL A 26 7.92 0.30 2.72
N CYS A 27 6.61 0.17 2.52
CA CYS A 27 5.88 0.82 1.44
C CYS A 27 4.69 1.62 1.97
N VAL A 28 4.50 2.81 1.41
CA VAL A 28 3.40 3.74 1.70
C VAL A 28 2.62 3.98 0.40
N TYR A 29 1.31 4.19 0.52
CA TYR A 29 0.38 4.34 -0.61
C TYR A 29 -0.43 5.64 -0.47
N ASP A 30 -0.96 6.15 -1.58
CA ASP A 30 -1.78 7.36 -1.64
C ASP A 30 -3.26 7.16 -1.26
N VAL A 31 -3.57 6.09 -0.54
CA VAL A 31 -4.92 5.78 -0.07
C VAL A 31 -4.96 5.69 1.43
N ALA A 32 -6.08 6.16 1.99
CA ALA A 32 -6.40 5.92 3.38
C ALA A 32 -6.59 4.42 3.64
N SER A 33 -6.49 4.02 4.91
CA SER A 33 -6.83 2.65 5.29
C SER A 33 -8.31 2.35 5.02
N VAL A 34 -8.64 1.14 4.54
CA VAL A 34 -10.04 0.74 4.31
C VAL A 34 -10.81 0.86 5.63
N LYS A 35 -11.95 1.53 5.63
CA LYS A 35 -12.76 1.75 6.83
C LYS A 35 -13.70 0.56 7.07
N GLU A 36 -14.07 0.33 8.33
CA GLU A 36 -15.08 -0.67 8.66
C GLU A 36 -16.49 -0.10 8.40
N ASN A 37 -17.39 -0.92 7.84
CA ASN A 37 -18.79 -0.55 7.64
C ASN A 37 -19.56 -0.29 8.96
N ASN A 38 -19.12 -0.81 10.10
CA ASN A 38 -19.89 -0.78 11.35
C ASN A 38 -19.52 0.36 12.31
N LEU A 39 -18.51 1.19 11.98
CA LEU A 39 -18.27 2.45 12.69
C LEU A 39 -19.25 3.56 12.26
N GLN A 40 -20.26 3.25 11.45
CA GLN A 40 -21.32 4.19 11.08
C GLN A 40 -22.38 4.36 12.18
N ILE A 41 -22.60 3.39 13.08
CA ILE A 41 -23.72 3.47 14.02
C ILE A 41 -23.52 4.56 15.09
N LEU A 42 -22.28 4.87 15.48
CA LEU A 42 -22.01 5.95 16.45
C LEU A 42 -21.93 7.35 15.81
N THR A 43 -21.68 7.45 14.51
CA THR A 43 -21.62 8.75 13.80
C THR A 43 -22.94 9.17 13.17
N GLU A 44 -23.81 8.23 12.80
CA GLU A 44 -25.16 8.51 12.25
C GLU A 44 -26.08 9.19 13.29
N VAL A 45 -25.91 8.90 14.59
CA VAL A 45 -26.73 9.49 15.66
C VAL A 45 -26.28 10.91 16.04
N LEU A 46 -25.02 11.28 15.83
CA LEU A 46 -24.50 12.61 16.22
C LEU A 46 -24.36 13.63 15.08
N PHE A 47 -24.21 13.23 13.81
CA PHE A 47 -23.73 14.16 12.77
C PHE A 47 -24.62 14.38 11.54
N ASN A 48 -25.79 13.73 11.40
CA ASN A 48 -26.75 13.99 10.31
C ASN A 48 -26.12 14.01 8.89
N PHE A 49 -25.06 13.24 8.66
CA PHE A 49 -24.43 13.07 7.35
C PHE A 49 -24.99 11.82 6.67
N ARG A 50 -25.68 11.97 5.54
CA ARG A 50 -26.02 10.84 4.66
C ARG A 50 -24.72 10.27 4.07
N ALA A 51 -24.19 9.20 4.64
CA ALA A 51 -22.99 8.54 4.14
C ALA A 51 -23.34 7.22 3.43
N VAL A 52 -23.24 7.26 2.10
CA VAL A 52 -23.46 6.15 1.16
C VAL A 52 -22.63 4.90 1.53
N ALA A 53 -23.30 3.74 1.53
CA ALA A 53 -22.83 2.42 1.93
C ALA A 53 -21.77 1.78 0.99
N GLN A 54 -20.57 2.37 0.87
CA GLN A 54 -19.45 1.81 0.07
C GLN A 54 -18.13 1.58 0.82
N GLN A 55 -18.02 1.91 2.12
CA GLN A 55 -16.70 2.24 2.71
C GLN A 55 -15.78 1.08 3.15
N GLY A 56 -16.21 -0.18 3.01
CA GLY A 56 -15.43 -1.37 3.35
C GLY A 56 -15.01 -2.24 2.16
N VAL A 57 -15.41 -1.90 0.92
CA VAL A 57 -15.02 -2.65 -0.28
C VAL A 57 -13.56 -2.33 -0.61
N ILE A 58 -12.74 -3.37 -0.74
CA ILE A 58 -11.30 -3.23 -1.02
C ILE A 58 -11.08 -3.03 -2.52
N TYR A 59 -11.80 -3.79 -3.35
CA TYR A 59 -11.89 -3.54 -4.77
C TYR A 59 -13.25 -3.97 -5.31
N GLU A 60 -13.72 -3.30 -6.35
CA GLU A 60 -14.97 -3.67 -7.01
C GLU A 60 -14.79 -4.94 -7.85
N SER A 61 -15.71 -5.89 -7.72
CA SER A 61 -15.72 -7.07 -8.59
C SER A 61 -16.24 -6.70 -9.98
N GLY A 62 -15.68 -7.28 -11.05
CA GLY A 62 -16.17 -6.99 -12.40
C GLY A 62 -15.37 -7.66 -13.52
N ASN A 63 -15.33 -6.98 -14.67
CA ASN A 63 -14.88 -7.52 -15.96
C ASN A 63 -13.38 -7.81 -16.07
N GLY A 64 -12.60 -7.57 -15.03
CA GLY A 64 -11.17 -7.84 -14.99
C GLY A 64 -10.31 -6.63 -15.34
N VAL A 65 -9.25 -6.94 -16.07
CA VAL A 65 -8.36 -5.95 -16.64
C VAL A 65 -9.04 -5.16 -17.74
N CYS A 66 -8.69 -3.89 -17.86
CA CYS A 66 -9.14 -3.04 -18.96
C CYS A 66 -8.40 -3.40 -20.26
N THR A 67 -8.92 -2.88 -21.37
CA THR A 67 -8.25 -2.82 -22.67
C THR A 67 -8.31 -1.39 -23.21
N PRO A 68 -7.54 -1.02 -24.25
CA PRO A 68 -7.64 0.31 -24.85
C PRO A 68 -9.07 0.69 -25.29
N THR A 69 -9.86 -0.29 -25.73
CA THR A 69 -11.25 -0.06 -26.17
C THR A 69 -12.24 -0.04 -25.01
N SER A 70 -11.97 -0.76 -23.91
CA SER A 70 -12.84 -0.80 -22.74
C SER A 70 -12.46 0.19 -21.64
N ALA A 71 -11.35 0.93 -21.79
CA ALA A 71 -10.86 1.87 -20.78
C ALA A 71 -11.92 2.89 -20.33
N ALA A 72 -12.72 3.41 -21.27
CA ALA A 72 -13.75 4.40 -20.97
C ALA A 72 -14.87 3.85 -20.05
N THR A 73 -15.13 2.54 -20.09
CA THR A 73 -16.17 1.88 -19.29
C THR A 73 -15.62 1.20 -18.05
N ASP A 74 -14.39 0.68 -18.12
CA ASP A 74 -13.78 -0.13 -17.06
C ASP A 74 -12.96 0.73 -16.08
N CYS A 75 -12.45 1.89 -16.51
CA CYS A 75 -11.61 2.79 -15.72
C CYS A 75 -12.36 4.06 -15.34
N THR A 76 -13.31 3.91 -14.41
CA THR A 76 -14.25 4.98 -14.05
C THR A 76 -13.94 5.66 -12.72
N THR A 77 -12.98 5.16 -11.92
CA THR A 77 -12.66 5.74 -10.60
C THR A 77 -12.13 7.16 -10.72
N TYR A 78 -11.26 7.40 -11.71
CA TYR A 78 -10.66 8.69 -11.97
C TYR A 78 -10.93 9.09 -13.42
N THR A 79 -11.13 10.38 -13.67
CA THR A 79 -11.33 10.91 -15.02
C THR A 79 -10.46 12.16 -15.23
N PRO A 80 -9.73 12.27 -16.36
CA PRO A 80 -9.55 11.24 -17.39
C PRO A 80 -8.75 10.03 -16.88
N SER A 81 -8.98 8.86 -17.49
CA SER A 81 -8.20 7.64 -17.28
C SER A 81 -7.98 6.90 -18.60
N THR A 82 -6.89 6.13 -18.67
CA THR A 82 -6.57 5.23 -19.78
C THR A 82 -6.31 3.81 -19.27
N CYS A 83 -6.03 2.87 -20.17
CA CYS A 83 -5.64 1.52 -19.82
C CYS A 83 -4.15 1.29 -20.08
N ASP A 84 -3.42 0.78 -19.09
CA ASP A 84 -2.07 0.25 -19.27
C ASP A 84 -2.14 -1.10 -20.00
N ILE A 85 -1.58 -1.21 -21.19
CA ILE A 85 -1.73 -2.41 -22.03
C ILE A 85 -0.95 -3.62 -21.50
N ASP A 86 0.14 -3.39 -20.76
CA ASP A 86 1.02 -4.45 -20.29
C ASP A 86 0.43 -5.16 -19.07
N THR A 87 -0.15 -4.37 -18.16
CA THR A 87 -0.75 -4.89 -16.93
C THR A 87 -2.26 -5.02 -17.00
N GLY A 88 -2.92 -4.31 -17.93
CA GLY A 88 -4.36 -4.22 -18.02
C GLY A 88 -4.99 -3.46 -16.84
N LEU A 89 -4.22 -2.59 -16.19
CA LEU A 89 -4.67 -1.77 -15.07
C LEU A 89 -5.04 -0.35 -15.52
N CYS A 90 -5.94 0.28 -14.78
CA CYS A 90 -6.40 1.62 -15.07
C CYS A 90 -5.35 2.67 -14.69
N LEU A 91 -5.00 3.54 -15.63
CA LEU A 91 -4.08 4.65 -15.43
C LEU A 91 -4.88 5.93 -15.23
N LYS A 92 -4.79 6.50 -14.03
CA LYS A 92 -5.15 7.90 -13.82
C LYS A 92 -4.21 8.77 -14.67
N THR A 93 -4.78 9.56 -15.58
CA THR A 93 -4.06 10.61 -16.28
C THR A 93 -4.12 11.86 -15.41
N ASP A 94 -2.96 12.30 -14.91
CA ASP A 94 -2.89 13.61 -14.28
C ASP A 94 -3.19 14.66 -15.35
N ALA A 95 -4.16 15.55 -15.10
CA ALA A 95 -4.39 16.70 -15.96
C ALA A 95 -3.09 17.48 -16.09
N THR A 96 -2.69 17.77 -17.32
CA THR A 96 -1.45 18.48 -17.64
C THR A 96 -1.30 19.73 -16.77
N THR A 97 -0.34 19.74 -15.84
CA THR A 97 0.29 20.98 -15.36
C THR A 97 1.62 20.70 -14.67
N THR A 98 2.67 21.25 -15.29
CA THR A 98 3.85 21.90 -14.73
C THR A 98 4.56 21.27 -13.54
N ALA A 99 5.81 20.87 -13.77
CA ALA A 99 6.79 20.55 -12.76
C ALA A 99 6.78 21.59 -11.62
N ALA A 100 6.31 21.19 -10.45
CA ALA A 100 6.44 21.98 -9.24
C ALA A 100 7.88 21.86 -8.73
N THR A 101 8.69 22.89 -9.01
CA THR A 101 9.92 23.16 -8.26
C THR A 101 9.51 23.50 -6.83
N THR A 102 9.83 22.62 -5.88
CA THR A 102 9.66 22.89 -4.45
C THR A 102 11.02 22.90 -3.76
N THR A 103 11.25 23.97 -3.02
CA THR A 103 12.48 24.27 -2.29
C THR A 103 12.67 23.28 -1.15
N ALA A 104 13.88 22.73 -1.04
CA ALA A 104 14.27 21.75 -0.03
C ALA A 104 14.10 22.29 1.40
N ALA A 105 13.37 21.56 2.23
CA ALA A 105 13.45 21.69 3.68
C ALA A 105 14.69 20.92 4.16
N ALA A 106 15.55 21.60 4.93
CA ALA A 106 16.76 21.03 5.50
C ALA A 106 16.43 19.88 6.46
N ALA A 107 16.97 18.69 6.17
CA ALA A 107 16.90 17.53 7.05
C ALA A 107 17.84 17.72 8.24
N THR A 108 17.30 17.60 9.45
CA THR A 108 18.08 17.47 10.69
C THR A 108 18.54 16.02 10.85
N THR A 109 19.84 15.84 11.05
CA THR A 109 20.53 14.56 11.19
C THR A 109 20.27 13.92 12.56
N PRO A 110 19.74 12.69 12.66
CA PRO A 110 19.84 11.89 13.88
C PRO A 110 21.07 10.98 13.84
N SER A 111 21.58 10.72 15.05
CA SER A 111 22.80 10.01 15.40
C SER A 111 22.91 8.57 14.83
N ALA A 112 24.16 8.14 14.64
CA ALA A 112 24.56 6.90 13.98
C ALA A 112 24.15 5.62 14.74
N SER A 113 23.16 4.90 14.19
CA SER A 113 23.15 3.44 14.17
C SER A 113 23.61 2.98 12.79
N SER A 114 24.37 1.88 12.72
CA SER A 114 24.92 1.30 11.50
C SER A 114 23.83 0.77 10.57
N VAL A 115 23.17 1.69 9.87
CA VAL A 115 22.14 1.42 8.87
C VAL A 115 22.82 1.20 7.52
N VAL A 116 22.56 0.05 6.89
CA VAL A 116 22.99 -0.20 5.51
C VAL A 116 21.79 -0.07 4.60
N THR A 117 21.89 0.74 3.56
CA THR A 117 20.86 0.92 2.54
C THR A 117 21.35 0.43 1.18
N PRO A 118 20.45 0.16 0.22
CA PRO A 118 20.82 -0.01 -1.18
C PRO A 118 21.78 1.09 -1.66
N SER A 119 22.85 0.67 -2.32
CA SER A 119 23.88 1.53 -2.88
C SER A 119 24.43 0.92 -4.18
N GLY A 120 25.15 1.72 -4.98
CA GLY A 120 25.78 1.25 -6.23
C GLY A 120 24.88 1.27 -7.48
N GLY A 121 23.62 1.68 -7.36
CA GLY A 121 22.70 1.89 -8.49
C GLY A 121 22.43 3.36 -8.81
N THR A 122 21.69 3.63 -9.90
CA THR A 122 21.32 5.00 -10.29
C THR A 122 20.27 5.60 -9.35
N ASN A 123 20.32 6.92 -9.16
CA ASN A 123 19.35 7.68 -8.38
C ASN A 123 18.83 8.89 -9.17
N THR A 124 18.19 8.64 -10.30
CA THR A 124 17.67 9.68 -11.20
C THR A 124 16.18 9.93 -11.03
N ARG A 125 15.42 8.96 -10.51
CA ARG A 125 13.97 9.06 -10.36
C ARG A 125 13.54 9.86 -9.15
N CYS A 126 14.24 9.70 -8.04
CA CYS A 126 14.02 10.45 -6.82
C CYS A 126 15.37 10.97 -6.29
N ALA A 127 15.99 11.87 -7.04
CA ALA A 127 17.34 12.38 -6.76
C ALA A 127 17.47 13.00 -5.35
N GLN A 128 16.37 13.53 -4.80
CA GLN A 128 16.29 14.09 -3.46
C GLN A 128 16.28 13.04 -2.33
N ASN A 129 15.99 11.77 -2.64
CA ASN A 129 15.94 10.69 -1.66
C ASN A 129 17.22 9.86 -1.75
N SER A 130 17.94 9.74 -0.63
CA SER A 130 19.11 8.87 -0.51
C SER A 130 18.74 7.50 0.07
N GLY A 131 19.61 6.50 -0.13
CA GLY A 131 19.38 5.14 0.40
C GLY A 131 18.38 4.30 -0.39
N MET A 132 18.04 4.72 -1.61
CA MET A 132 17.26 3.94 -2.58
C MET A 132 17.85 4.13 -3.98
N ILE A 133 17.63 3.14 -4.86
CA ILE A 133 18.11 3.13 -6.25
C ILE A 133 16.96 2.86 -7.22
N ASP A 134 17.06 3.38 -8.44
CA ASP A 134 15.99 3.33 -9.45
C ASP A 134 15.55 1.90 -9.77
N GLU A 135 16.49 0.95 -9.81
CA GLU A 135 16.20 -0.47 -10.05
C GLU A 135 15.19 -1.02 -9.03
N LEU A 136 15.39 -0.75 -7.73
CA LEU A 136 14.51 -1.23 -6.68
C LEU A 136 13.16 -0.50 -6.69
N ARG A 137 13.13 0.78 -7.07
CA ARG A 137 11.88 1.55 -7.23
C ARG A 137 10.98 0.89 -8.28
N PHE A 138 11.55 0.57 -9.44
CA PHE A 138 10.84 -0.16 -10.49
C PHE A 138 10.42 -1.54 -10.03
N LEU A 139 11.32 -2.28 -9.37
CA LEU A 139 11.00 -3.60 -8.84
C LEU A 139 9.80 -3.57 -7.87
N PHE A 140 9.78 -2.64 -6.91
CA PHE A 140 8.65 -2.48 -6.00
C PHE A 140 7.37 -2.18 -6.77
N ARG A 141 7.38 -1.15 -7.64
CA ARG A 141 6.23 -0.76 -8.46
C ARG A 141 5.68 -1.94 -9.28
N ASP A 142 6.56 -2.61 -10.01
CA ASP A 142 6.20 -3.63 -10.99
C ASP A 142 5.69 -4.90 -10.30
N MET A 143 6.28 -5.30 -9.17
CA MET A 143 5.76 -6.43 -8.39
C MET A 143 4.38 -6.15 -7.80
N HIS A 144 4.10 -4.92 -7.34
CA HIS A 144 2.78 -4.55 -6.88
C HIS A 144 1.77 -4.58 -8.03
N ASN A 145 2.07 -3.92 -9.15
CA ASN A 145 1.16 -3.86 -10.29
C ASN A 145 0.92 -5.23 -10.94
N TYR A 146 1.95 -6.07 -11.04
CA TYR A 146 1.79 -7.46 -11.48
C TYR A 146 0.76 -8.20 -10.62
N ARG A 147 0.87 -8.12 -9.29
CA ARG A 147 -0.05 -8.81 -8.38
C ARG A 147 -1.45 -8.20 -8.35
N ARG A 148 -1.56 -6.88 -8.51
CA ARG A 148 -2.84 -6.18 -8.69
C ARG A 148 -3.53 -6.63 -9.98
N SER A 149 -2.80 -6.75 -11.08
CA SER A 149 -3.29 -7.30 -12.35
C SER A 149 -3.75 -8.75 -12.21
N GLN A 150 -2.96 -9.62 -11.57
CA GLN A 150 -3.39 -11.00 -11.29
C GLN A 150 -4.66 -11.07 -10.44
N THR A 151 -4.84 -10.13 -9.51
CA THR A 151 -6.08 -10.03 -8.74
C THR A 151 -7.24 -9.57 -9.60
N ALA A 152 -7.05 -8.53 -10.41
CA ALA A 152 -8.05 -8.05 -11.34
C ALA A 152 -8.51 -9.19 -12.26
N LEU A 153 -7.60 -10.04 -12.74
CA LEU A 153 -7.88 -11.25 -13.52
C LEU A 153 -8.54 -12.40 -12.74
N GLY A 154 -8.79 -12.26 -11.44
CA GLY A 154 -9.35 -13.34 -10.61
C GLY A 154 -8.38 -14.51 -10.38
N LYS A 155 -7.05 -14.28 -10.45
CA LYS A 155 -6.00 -15.31 -10.33
C LYS A 155 -5.33 -15.35 -8.95
N THR A 156 -5.78 -14.52 -8.01
CA THR A 156 -5.25 -14.50 -6.64
C THR A 156 -5.95 -15.54 -5.77
N ILE A 157 -5.22 -16.58 -5.37
CA ILE A 157 -5.73 -17.65 -4.50
C ILE A 157 -5.74 -17.16 -3.05
N LYS A 158 -6.84 -17.39 -2.32
CA LYS A 158 -6.94 -17.15 -0.87
C LYS A 158 -6.66 -18.41 -0.05
N ASN A 159 -6.62 -18.27 1.27
CA ASN A 159 -6.32 -19.36 2.21
C ASN A 159 -7.21 -20.61 2.07
N THR A 160 -8.43 -20.46 1.55
CA THR A 160 -9.33 -21.61 1.28
C THR A 160 -9.00 -22.37 -0.01
N GLY A 161 -7.92 -22.02 -0.72
CA GLY A 161 -7.58 -22.57 -2.04
C GLY A 161 -8.47 -22.06 -3.20
N ARG A 162 -9.48 -21.24 -2.92
CA ARG A 162 -10.34 -20.61 -3.95
C ARG A 162 -9.70 -19.33 -4.45
N TYR A 163 -10.09 -18.89 -5.63
CA TYR A 163 -9.71 -17.57 -6.15
C TYR A 163 -10.53 -16.45 -5.48
N LEU A 164 -9.91 -15.29 -5.33
CA LEU A 164 -10.61 -14.05 -5.08
C LEU A 164 -11.43 -13.66 -6.33
N PRO A 165 -12.55 -12.92 -6.17
CA PRO A 165 -13.34 -12.43 -7.29
C PRO A 165 -12.50 -11.64 -8.30
N GLN A 166 -12.83 -11.78 -9.57
CA GLN A 166 -12.31 -10.93 -10.63
C GLN A 166 -12.64 -9.46 -10.30
N GLY A 167 -11.63 -8.60 -10.32
CA GLY A 167 -11.80 -7.17 -10.02
C GLY A 167 -12.16 -6.37 -11.26
N SER A 168 -12.51 -5.11 -11.10
CA SER A 168 -12.57 -4.11 -12.16
C SER A 168 -11.95 -2.81 -11.67
N ASN A 169 -11.67 -1.88 -12.59
CA ASN A 169 -11.26 -0.52 -12.23
C ASN A 169 -10.03 -0.44 -11.30
N MET A 170 -9.19 -1.49 -11.33
CA MET A 170 -8.01 -1.63 -10.50
C MET A 170 -6.93 -0.68 -11.02
N GLN A 171 -6.50 0.27 -10.20
CA GLN A 171 -5.58 1.31 -10.64
C GLN A 171 -4.14 0.81 -10.69
N PHE A 172 -3.39 1.28 -11.68
CA PHE A 172 -1.94 1.12 -11.75
C PHE A 172 -1.28 2.07 -10.75
N MET A 173 -0.38 1.55 -9.93
CA MET A 173 0.42 2.35 -9.01
C MET A 173 1.65 2.92 -9.72
N ARG A 174 1.75 4.24 -9.80
CA ARG A 174 2.99 4.95 -10.16
C ARG A 174 3.91 5.02 -8.94
N TYR A 175 5.22 5.13 -9.17
CA TYR A 175 6.16 5.37 -8.08
C TYR A 175 6.13 6.85 -7.69
N ASP A 176 6.01 7.16 -6.41
CA ASP A 176 5.95 8.52 -5.89
C ASP A 176 7.06 8.76 -4.87
N CYS A 177 7.89 9.77 -5.13
CA CYS A 177 9.06 10.03 -4.32
C CYS A 177 8.75 10.66 -2.95
N ASN A 178 7.61 11.35 -2.80
CA ASN A 178 7.19 11.89 -1.50
C ASN A 178 6.72 10.76 -0.60
N LEU A 179 6.02 9.77 -1.15
CA LEU A 179 5.69 8.54 -0.43
C LEU A 179 6.95 7.73 -0.07
N GLU A 180 7.97 7.70 -0.94
CA GLU A 180 9.27 7.09 -0.62
C GLU A 180 9.95 7.82 0.54
N ALA A 181 9.94 9.15 0.57
CA ALA A 181 10.49 9.92 1.68
C ALA A 181 9.80 9.57 3.02
N SER A 182 8.46 9.48 3.01
CA SER A 182 7.69 9.00 4.16
C SER A 182 8.07 7.57 4.57
N ALA A 183 8.26 6.67 3.59
CA ALA A 183 8.69 5.30 3.86
C ALA A 183 10.10 5.26 4.49
N ILE A 184 11.03 6.08 4.01
CA ILE A 184 12.39 6.22 4.58
C ILE A 184 12.32 6.68 6.04
N GLN A 185 11.50 7.69 6.35
CA GLN A 185 11.32 8.17 7.72
C GLN A 185 10.75 7.08 8.63
N LEU A 186 9.75 6.33 8.17
CA LEU A 186 9.17 5.22 8.92
C LEU A 186 10.17 4.09 9.16
N ALA A 187 10.99 3.78 8.15
CA ALA A 187 12.02 2.76 8.26
C ALA A 187 13.21 3.22 9.15
N ALA A 188 13.40 4.53 9.36
CA ALA A 188 14.49 5.07 10.18
C ALA A 188 14.50 4.44 11.58
N ALA A 189 13.32 4.31 12.20
CA ALA A 189 13.14 3.73 13.54
C ALA A 189 13.33 2.21 13.60
N CYS A 190 13.55 1.53 12.48
CA CYS A 190 13.62 0.07 12.42
C CYS A 190 12.45 -0.63 13.14
N PRO A 191 11.21 -0.23 12.85
CA PRO A 191 10.04 -0.75 13.55
C PRO A 191 9.92 -2.26 13.34
N SER A 192 9.46 -2.97 14.37
CA SER A 192 9.07 -4.38 14.25
C SER A 192 7.99 -4.55 13.16
N ALA A 193 7.93 -5.74 12.53
CA ALA A 193 6.94 -6.04 11.52
C ALA A 193 5.51 -5.82 12.03
N ALA A 194 4.92 -4.68 11.67
CA ALA A 194 3.55 -4.32 11.93
C ALA A 194 3.07 -3.51 10.73
N THR A 195 1.82 -3.72 10.29
CA THR A 195 1.20 -2.72 9.41
C THR A 195 0.88 -1.53 10.32
N GLN A 196 1.16 -0.28 9.91
CA GLN A 196 0.82 0.91 10.70
C GLN A 196 0.14 1.95 9.80
N SER A 197 -1.14 2.23 10.06
CA SER A 197 -1.88 3.33 9.42
C SER A 197 -1.71 3.45 7.90
N GLY A 198 -1.87 2.34 7.14
CA GLY A 198 -1.69 2.32 5.68
C GLY A 198 -0.26 2.08 5.19
N THR A 199 0.70 2.00 6.11
CA THR A 199 2.09 1.58 5.86
C THR A 199 2.21 0.06 5.93
N ILE A 200 2.84 -0.52 4.92
CA ILE A 200 3.15 -1.95 4.90
C ILE A 200 4.62 -2.12 5.23
N ILE A 201 4.88 -2.90 6.28
CA ILE A 201 6.22 -3.18 6.79
C ILE A 201 6.50 -4.66 6.57
N GLY A 202 7.63 -4.96 5.95
CA GLY A 202 8.08 -6.31 5.64
C GLY A 202 9.48 -6.54 6.13
N GLN A 203 9.67 -7.65 6.82
CA GLN A 203 10.97 -8.03 7.33
C GLN A 203 11.32 -9.43 6.80
N LEU A 204 12.57 -9.59 6.40
CA LEU A 204 13.15 -10.87 6.01
C LEU A 204 14.47 -11.06 6.75
N THR A 205 14.53 -12.05 7.63
CA THR A 205 15.78 -12.40 8.31
C THR A 205 16.78 -12.96 7.32
N VAL A 206 17.93 -12.30 7.19
CA VAL A 206 18.95 -12.70 6.23
C VAL A 206 19.90 -13.70 6.89
N SER A 207 19.76 -14.98 6.53
CA SER A 207 20.93 -15.85 6.35
C SER A 207 21.21 -16.12 4.87
N SER A 208 20.32 -15.69 3.95
CA SER A 208 20.20 -16.27 2.60
C SER A 208 19.76 -15.32 1.47
N VAL A 209 19.96 -14.00 1.55
CA VAL A 209 19.77 -13.12 0.38
C VAL A 209 21.04 -12.31 0.11
N ALA A 210 21.68 -12.60 -1.02
CA ALA A 210 22.96 -12.01 -1.42
C ALA A 210 22.82 -10.58 -1.96
N THR A 211 21.63 -10.19 -2.43
CA THR A 211 21.39 -8.89 -3.08
C THR A 211 20.13 -8.20 -2.56
N TRP A 212 20.11 -6.86 -2.66
CA TRP A 212 18.91 -6.06 -2.37
C TRP A 212 17.72 -6.43 -3.26
N THR A 213 17.99 -6.74 -4.52
CA THR A 213 16.95 -7.16 -5.48
C THR A 213 16.27 -8.44 -5.01
N ASP A 214 17.01 -9.43 -4.53
CA ASP A 214 16.42 -10.67 -3.99
C ASP A 214 15.72 -10.45 -2.65
N ALA A 215 16.30 -9.63 -1.77
CA ALA A 215 15.65 -9.24 -0.52
C ALA A 215 14.29 -8.58 -0.77
N VAL A 216 14.23 -7.62 -1.69
CA VAL A 216 12.98 -6.95 -2.08
C VAL A 216 11.98 -7.94 -2.68
N ARG A 217 12.42 -8.83 -3.58
CA ARG A 217 11.52 -9.85 -4.15
C ARG A 217 10.89 -10.71 -3.07
N GLU A 218 11.67 -11.22 -2.14
CA GLU A 218 11.15 -12.11 -1.08
C GLU A 218 10.27 -11.36 -0.09
N ILE A 219 10.61 -10.12 0.26
CA ILE A 219 9.77 -9.29 1.13
C ILE A 219 8.42 -8.97 0.46
N VAL A 220 8.42 -8.52 -0.80
CA VAL A 220 7.15 -8.25 -1.49
C VAL A 220 6.34 -9.53 -1.66
N LYS A 221 6.96 -10.66 -1.98
CA LYS A 221 6.28 -11.97 -2.01
C LYS A 221 5.68 -12.33 -0.65
N SER A 222 6.34 -12.04 0.46
CA SER A 222 5.85 -12.36 1.80
C SER A 222 4.59 -11.55 2.14
N TRP A 223 4.55 -10.25 1.80
CA TRP A 223 3.36 -9.41 1.95
C TRP A 223 2.16 -9.98 1.20
N TRP A 224 2.35 -10.39 -0.06
CA TRP A 224 1.28 -10.95 -0.87
C TRP A 224 0.92 -12.37 -0.45
N ARG A 225 1.80 -13.11 0.23
CA ARG A 225 1.54 -14.48 0.71
C ARG A 225 0.50 -14.51 1.82
N VAL A 226 0.32 -13.41 2.55
CA VAL A 226 -0.64 -13.29 3.66
C VAL A 226 -2.05 -13.73 3.27
N VAL A 227 -2.52 -13.38 2.06
CA VAL A 227 -3.87 -13.78 1.59
C VAL A 227 -4.06 -15.29 1.50
N ARG A 228 -2.97 -16.05 1.35
CA ARG A 228 -2.97 -17.52 1.30
C ARG A 228 -2.85 -18.16 2.69
N GLN A 229 -2.51 -17.39 3.72
CA GLN A 229 -2.22 -17.89 5.06
C GLN A 229 -3.33 -17.54 6.06
N TYR A 230 -3.96 -16.39 5.90
CA TYR A 230 -4.93 -15.85 6.86
C TYR A 230 -6.32 -15.75 6.26
N ASN A 231 -7.33 -15.83 7.12
CA ASN A 231 -8.71 -15.51 6.74
C ASN A 231 -8.78 -14.07 6.25
N GLY A 232 -9.08 -13.91 4.97
CA GLY A 232 -9.16 -12.61 4.33
C GLY A 232 -10.50 -12.33 3.68
N PRO A 233 -10.55 -11.36 2.75
CA PRO A 233 -11.78 -10.92 2.14
C PRO A 233 -12.60 -12.07 1.53
N GLY A 234 -13.90 -12.02 1.77
CA GLY A 234 -14.87 -12.94 1.16
C GLY A 234 -15.13 -12.61 -0.31
N MET A 235 -16.16 -13.24 -0.89
CA MET A 235 -16.54 -12.99 -2.30
C MET A 235 -17.12 -11.59 -2.54
N GLN A 236 -17.48 -10.86 -1.48
CA GLN A 236 -17.87 -9.46 -1.54
C GLN A 236 -16.68 -8.51 -1.45
N VAL A 237 -15.45 -9.03 -1.32
CA VAL A 237 -14.22 -8.24 -1.33
C VAL A 237 -14.21 -7.14 -0.26
N THR A 238 -14.79 -7.43 0.91
CA THR A 238 -14.91 -6.46 2.00
C THR A 238 -13.87 -6.67 3.10
N PHE A 239 -13.35 -5.57 3.63
CA PHE A 239 -12.63 -5.53 4.90
C PHE A 239 -13.65 -5.48 6.06
N LYS A 240 -13.44 -6.31 7.08
CA LYS A 240 -14.39 -6.54 8.18
C LYS A 240 -13.67 -6.47 9.52
N THR A 241 -14.43 -6.32 10.62
CA THR A 241 -13.92 -6.25 12.00
C THR A 241 -12.95 -7.38 12.34
N GLN A 242 -13.25 -8.59 11.89
CA GLN A 242 -12.43 -9.79 12.12
C GLN A 242 -11.05 -9.72 11.44
N HIS A 243 -10.86 -8.82 10.47
CA HIS A 243 -9.60 -8.61 9.77
C HIS A 243 -8.71 -7.58 10.48
N VAL A 244 -9.28 -6.72 11.33
CA VAL A 244 -8.56 -5.63 12.03
C VAL A 244 -7.48 -6.22 12.93
N GLY A 245 -6.26 -5.69 12.81
CA GLY A 245 -5.11 -6.14 13.61
C GLY A 245 -4.59 -7.54 13.26
N THR A 246 -5.12 -8.18 12.22
CA THR A 246 -4.57 -9.43 11.69
C THR A 246 -3.60 -9.14 10.55
N PRO A 247 -2.70 -10.07 10.18
CA PRO A 247 -1.78 -9.86 9.06
C PRO A 247 -2.46 -9.49 7.74
N ILE A 248 -3.72 -9.88 7.51
CA ILE A 248 -4.48 -9.53 6.29
C ILE A 248 -4.67 -8.02 6.10
N ALA A 249 -4.54 -7.22 7.16
CA ALA A 249 -4.56 -5.76 7.10
C ALA A 249 -3.46 -5.21 6.17
N SER A 250 -2.29 -5.85 6.11
CA SER A 250 -1.23 -5.49 5.15
C SER A 250 -1.70 -5.66 3.71
N PHE A 251 -2.24 -6.83 3.39
CA PHE A 251 -2.74 -7.19 2.06
C PHE A 251 -3.83 -6.23 1.59
N THR A 252 -4.77 -5.93 2.47
CA THR A 252 -5.95 -5.10 2.20
C THR A 252 -5.72 -3.60 2.40
N GLN A 253 -4.57 -3.17 2.95
CA GLN A 253 -4.37 -1.81 3.49
C GLN A 253 -5.49 -1.42 4.48
N GLY A 254 -5.83 -2.33 5.40
CA GLY A 254 -6.80 -2.10 6.46
C GLY A 254 -6.14 -1.62 7.76
N PRO A 255 -6.94 -1.18 8.75
CA PRO A 255 -6.46 -0.80 10.07
C PRO A 255 -5.91 -1.99 10.86
N VAL A 256 -5.00 -1.63 11.78
CA VAL A 256 -4.06 -2.55 12.43
C VAL A 256 -4.19 -2.55 13.94
N HIS A 257 -4.95 -1.60 14.46
CA HIS A 257 -5.43 -1.55 15.81
C HIS A 257 -6.96 -1.44 15.75
N LYS A 258 -7.63 -2.13 16.67
CA LYS A 258 -9.06 -1.91 16.88
C LYS A 258 -9.17 -0.61 17.66
N ILE A 259 -9.71 0.43 17.03
CA ILE A 259 -10.02 1.67 17.76
C ILE A 259 -10.95 1.29 18.90
N THR A 260 -10.51 1.52 20.12
CA THR A 260 -11.33 1.25 21.31
C THR A 260 -12.33 2.39 21.52
N VAL A 261 -13.42 2.10 22.24
CA VAL A 261 -14.40 3.12 22.62
C VAL A 261 -13.71 4.27 23.38
N GLU A 262 -12.77 3.93 24.28
CA GLU A 262 -11.98 4.90 25.06
C GLU A 262 -11.10 5.81 24.18
N GLU A 263 -10.46 5.28 23.14
CA GLU A 263 -9.69 6.10 22.19
C GLU A 263 -10.59 7.02 21.36
N THR A 264 -11.79 6.57 21.02
CA THR A 264 -12.78 7.36 20.30
C THR A 264 -13.30 8.51 21.18
N GLU A 265 -13.61 8.23 22.44
CA GLU A 265 -14.01 9.22 23.44
C GLU A 265 -12.90 10.23 23.75
N ALA A 266 -11.64 9.78 23.83
CA ALA A 266 -10.50 10.65 24.04
C ALA A 266 -10.24 11.59 22.84
N ALA A 267 -10.46 11.10 21.61
CA ALA A 267 -10.37 11.92 20.40
C ALA A 267 -11.51 12.95 20.32
N LEU A 268 -12.74 12.56 20.69
CA LEU A 268 -13.90 13.45 20.79
C LEU A 268 -13.68 14.56 21.83
N LYS A 269 -13.12 14.24 23.00
CA LYS A 269 -12.77 15.24 24.03
C LYS A 269 -11.72 16.25 23.57
N LYS A 270 -10.82 15.88 22.66
CA LYS A 270 -9.82 16.80 22.08
C LYS A 270 -10.37 17.67 20.95
N MET A 271 -11.54 17.35 20.41
CA MET A 271 -12.20 18.07 19.31
C MET A 271 -13.37 18.95 19.78
N SER A 272 -13.72 18.91 21.07
CA SER A 272 -14.67 19.84 21.67
C SER A 272 -13.93 21.15 22.01
N PRO A 273 -14.46 22.34 21.64
CA PRO A 273 -13.80 23.63 21.85
C PRO A 273 -13.65 24.00 23.33
#